data_AF-A0A2W1NT37-F1
#
_entry.id   AF-A0A2W1NT37-F1
#
_cell.length_a   1.000
_cell.length_b   1.000
_cell.length_c   1.000
_cell.angle_alpha   90.00
_cell.angle_beta   90.00
_cell.angle_gamma   90.00
#
_symmetry.space_group_name_H-M   'P 1'
#
loop_
_entity.id
_entity.type
_entity.pdbx_description
1 polymer ?
#
loop_
_entity_poly.entity_id
_entity_poly.type
_entity_poly.pdbx_seq_one_letter_code
_entity_poly.pdbx_strand_id
1 'polypeptide(L)'
;MSESSLWLTAVRTDDAEHTVTLLADRFELVPAEAGERFLTLIKSLHPRMLVAFKANLLLSEEAEMVCGVEALPFRLDNGAAIGFGVGGLELSHCAENYFNRLPEAKDMVEWLAAAARKLDHDPQANVERQWLNRMSEWVKSGHYIALLREET
;
A
#
# COMPACT_ATOMS: atom_id res chain seq x y z
N MET A 1 24.11 -0.64 0.98
CA MET A 1 22.80 -0.13 1.45
C MET A 1 21.78 -0.99 0.74
N SER A 2 20.96 -1.76 1.46
CA SER A 2 19.89 -2.52 0.81
C SER A 2 18.95 -1.52 0.13
N GLU A 3 18.75 -1.66 -1.17
CA GLU A 3 17.75 -0.86 -1.88
C GLU A 3 16.38 -1.38 -1.47
N SER A 4 15.41 -0.47 -1.29
CA SER A 4 14.05 -0.87 -0.94
C SER A 4 13.07 -0.10 -1.80
N SER A 5 12.18 -0.82 -2.47
CA SER A 5 11.12 -0.24 -3.30
C SER A 5 9.86 -0.01 -2.48
N LEU A 6 9.14 1.06 -2.80
CA LEU A 6 7.87 1.41 -2.16
C LEU A 6 6.75 1.32 -3.17
N TRP A 7 5.78 0.46 -2.88
CA TRP A 7 4.67 0.13 -3.76
C TRP A 7 3.35 0.61 -3.19
N LEU A 8 2.59 1.36 -3.98
CA LEU A 8 1.19 1.64 -3.70
C LEU A 8 0.30 0.61 -4.40
N THR A 9 -0.68 0.10 -3.68
CA THR A 9 -1.64 -0.89 -4.19
C THR A 9 -3.04 -0.58 -3.71
N ALA A 10 -4.01 -0.74 -4.61
CA ALA A 10 -5.40 -0.89 -4.21
C ALA A 10 -5.59 -2.24 -3.51
N VAL A 11 -6.41 -2.24 -2.46
CA VAL A 11 -6.71 -3.43 -1.66
C VAL A 11 -8.21 -3.58 -1.55
N ARG A 12 -8.68 -4.81 -1.78
CA ARG A 12 -10.04 -5.23 -1.44
C ARG A 12 -9.98 -6.15 -0.25
N THR A 13 -10.79 -5.88 0.76
CA THR A 13 -11.01 -6.78 1.90
C THR A 13 -12.43 -7.31 1.84
N ASP A 14 -12.61 -8.58 2.21
CA ASP A 14 -13.91 -9.18 2.45
C ASP A 14 -13.93 -9.70 3.88
N ASP A 15 -14.64 -8.99 4.77
CA ASP A 15 -14.70 -9.32 6.18
C ASP A 15 -15.51 -10.60 6.45
N ALA A 16 -16.44 -10.97 5.55
CA ALA A 16 -17.23 -12.19 5.72
C ALA A 16 -16.37 -13.42 5.43
N GLU A 17 -15.61 -13.39 4.35
CA GLU A 17 -14.72 -14.50 3.97
C GLU A 17 -13.30 -14.38 4.54
N HIS A 18 -13.00 -13.31 5.28
CA HIS A 18 -11.68 -12.99 5.81
C HIS A 18 -10.60 -13.02 4.72
N THR A 19 -10.91 -12.47 3.55
CA THR A 19 -9.98 -12.42 2.42
C THR A 19 -9.44 -11.02 2.18
N VAL A 20 -8.19 -10.96 1.71
CA VAL A 20 -7.54 -9.72 1.28
C VAL A 20 -7.02 -9.92 -0.12
N THR A 21 -7.24 -8.96 -1.01
CA THR A 21 -6.69 -8.99 -2.37
C THR A 21 -5.93 -7.70 -2.66
N LEU A 22 -4.63 -7.82 -2.98
CA LEU A 22 -3.89 -6.74 -3.64
C LEU A 22 -4.31 -6.76 -5.11
N LEU A 23 -4.96 -5.70 -5.57
CA LEU A 23 -5.42 -5.65 -6.95
C LEU A 23 -4.24 -5.51 -7.90
N ALA A 24 -4.43 -5.90 -9.16
CA ALA A 24 -3.40 -5.84 -10.22
C ALA A 24 -2.80 -4.45 -10.42
N ASP A 25 -3.61 -3.42 -10.16
CA ASP A 25 -3.21 -2.04 -10.30
C ASP A 25 -2.38 -1.58 -9.10
N ARG A 26 -1.06 -1.59 -9.33
CA ARG A 26 -0.03 -1.23 -8.37
C ARG A 26 1.08 -0.49 -9.08
N PHE A 27 1.73 0.42 -8.37
CA PHE A 27 2.86 1.13 -8.92
C PHE A 27 3.90 1.43 -7.86
N GLU A 28 5.15 1.43 -8.28
CA GLU A 28 6.28 1.83 -7.48
C GLU A 28 6.35 3.37 -7.40
N LEU A 29 6.76 3.90 -6.24
CA LEU A 29 6.99 5.32 -6.03
C LEU A 29 8.32 5.77 -6.65
N VAL A 30 8.40 5.72 -7.98
CA VAL A 30 9.57 6.14 -8.76
C VAL A 30 9.32 7.46 -9.51
N PRO A 31 10.30 8.39 -9.52
CA PRO A 31 11.64 8.29 -8.93
C PRO A 31 11.63 8.43 -7.40
N ALA A 32 12.64 7.87 -6.73
CA ALA A 32 12.73 7.83 -5.26
C ALA A 32 12.61 9.22 -4.61
N GLU A 33 13.21 10.25 -5.19
CA GLU A 33 13.12 11.64 -4.73
C GLU A 33 11.68 12.16 -4.69
N ALA A 34 10.87 11.82 -5.71
CA ALA A 34 9.45 12.15 -5.73
C ALA A 34 8.69 11.32 -4.70
N GLY A 35 9.03 10.04 -4.54
CA GLY A 35 8.48 9.17 -3.51
C GLY A 35 8.69 9.71 -2.09
N GLU A 36 9.89 10.19 -1.78
CA GLU A 36 10.21 10.80 -0.48
C GLU A 36 9.43 12.08 -0.22
N ARG A 37 9.35 12.98 -1.22
CA ARG A 37 8.53 14.20 -1.12
C ARG A 37 7.06 13.86 -0.93
N PHE A 38 6.55 12.91 -1.69
CA PHE A 38 5.16 12.45 -1.60
C PHE A 38 4.85 11.90 -0.21
N LEU A 39 5.67 10.98 0.31
CA LEU A 39 5.47 10.44 1.65
C LEU A 39 5.61 11.49 2.75
N THR A 40 6.49 12.47 2.58
CA THR A 40 6.63 13.61 3.51
C THR A 40 5.36 14.46 3.53
N LEU A 41 4.81 14.77 2.35
CA LEU A 41 3.54 15.46 2.21
C LEU A 41 2.41 14.68 2.90
N ILE A 42 2.28 13.38 2.59
CA ILE A 42 1.23 12.53 3.14
C ILE A 42 1.31 12.45 4.67
N LYS A 43 2.52 12.23 5.22
CA LYS A 43 2.75 12.22 6.68
C LYS A 43 2.41 13.56 7.34
N SER A 44 2.64 14.68 6.65
CA SER A 44 2.29 16.02 7.16
C SER A 44 0.78 16.26 7.26
N LEU A 45 -0.03 15.48 6.54
CA LEU A 45 -1.50 15.56 6.58
C LEU A 45 -2.04 14.65 7.67
N HIS A 46 -1.61 13.39 7.67
CA HIS A 46 -1.95 12.47 8.74
C HIS A 46 -0.94 11.31 8.81
N PRO A 47 -0.35 11.01 9.99
CA PRO A 47 0.71 10.00 10.11
C PRO A 47 0.25 8.57 9.79
N ARG A 48 -1.06 8.31 9.84
CA ARG A 48 -1.64 6.98 9.53
C ARG A 48 -2.18 6.85 8.10
N MET A 49 -2.08 7.89 7.26
CA MET A 49 -2.64 7.84 5.91
C MET A 49 -1.96 6.77 5.04
N LEU A 50 -0.64 6.66 5.13
CA LEU A 50 0.14 5.61 4.48
C LEU A 50 1.20 5.08 5.45
N VAL A 51 0.86 4.00 6.14
CA VAL A 51 1.83 3.26 6.96
C VAL A 51 2.49 2.21 6.08
N ALA A 52 3.81 2.28 5.96
CA ALA A 52 4.58 1.31 5.19
C ALA A 52 4.63 -0.03 5.92
N PHE A 53 4.26 -1.10 5.23
CA PHE A 53 4.36 -2.48 5.72
C PHE A 53 5.41 -3.24 4.93
N LYS A 54 6.24 -4.06 5.58
CA LYS A 54 7.25 -4.84 4.86
C LYS A 54 6.58 -5.98 4.10
N ALA A 55 6.82 -6.08 2.80
CA ALA A 55 6.17 -7.06 1.94
C ALA A 55 6.50 -8.50 2.35
N ASN A 56 7.73 -8.77 2.79
CA ASN A 56 8.15 -10.08 3.29
C ASN A 56 7.41 -10.54 4.57
N LEU A 57 6.77 -9.63 5.29
CA LEU A 57 5.93 -9.94 6.45
C LEU A 57 4.48 -10.23 6.06
N LEU A 58 4.11 -10.24 4.77
CA LEU A 58 2.74 -10.51 4.34
C LEU A 58 2.33 -11.96 4.63
N LEU A 59 3.25 -12.91 4.48
CA LEU A 59 2.97 -14.34 4.59
C LEU A 59 3.28 -14.89 5.97
N SER A 60 2.43 -15.82 6.42
CA SER A 60 2.72 -16.67 7.57
C SER A 60 3.90 -17.58 7.25
N GLU A 61 4.87 -17.69 8.16
CA GLU A 61 5.88 -18.76 8.11
C GLU A 61 5.38 -19.91 8.99
N GLU A 62 5.05 -21.05 8.38
CA GLU A 62 4.90 -22.31 9.12
C GLU A 62 6.29 -22.80 9.58
N ALA A 63 6.85 -22.18 10.62
CA ALA A 63 7.76 -22.80 11.60
C ALA A 63 8.34 -21.73 12.53
N GLU A 64 8.01 -21.86 13.81
CA GLU A 64 8.68 -21.33 14.99
C GLU A 64 9.96 -20.48 14.76
N MET A 65 9.82 -19.17 15.02
CA MET A 65 10.87 -18.19 15.33
C MET A 65 11.61 -17.47 14.19
N VAL A 66 11.02 -17.29 13.01
CA VAL A 66 11.45 -16.24 12.08
C VAL A 66 10.26 -15.35 11.72
N CYS A 67 10.50 -14.05 11.64
CA CYS A 67 9.48 -13.04 11.34
C CYS A 67 9.49 -12.78 9.83
N GLY A 68 8.81 -13.63 9.06
CA GLY A 68 8.45 -13.41 7.65
C GLY A 68 9.41 -14.04 6.64
N VAL A 69 8.90 -14.29 5.43
CA VAL A 69 9.54 -15.13 4.41
C VAL A 69 10.81 -14.52 3.82
N GLU A 70 11.85 -15.35 3.59
CA GLU A 70 13.08 -14.92 2.92
C GLU A 70 12.83 -14.46 1.47
N ALA A 71 11.86 -15.06 0.78
CA ALA A 71 11.46 -14.69 -0.57
C ALA A 71 9.94 -14.80 -0.73
N LEU A 72 9.33 -13.80 -1.35
CA LEU A 72 7.91 -13.85 -1.70
C LEU A 72 7.69 -14.82 -2.87
N PRO A 73 6.66 -15.67 -2.83
CA PRO A 73 6.27 -16.54 -3.95
C PRO A 73 5.60 -15.76 -5.09
N PHE A 74 5.57 -14.43 -5.01
CA PHE A 74 5.03 -13.52 -6.00
C PHE A 74 5.93 -12.28 -6.11
N ARG A 75 5.79 -11.54 -7.21
CA ARG A 75 6.41 -10.23 -7.40
C ARG A 75 5.34 -9.14 -7.38
N LEU A 76 5.62 -8.00 -6.77
CA LEU A 76 4.66 -6.90 -6.74
C LEU A 76 4.45 -6.27 -8.13
N ASP A 77 5.45 -6.36 -9.01
CA ASP A 77 5.46 -5.80 -10.36
C ASP A 77 4.82 -6.70 -11.46
N ASN A 78 4.34 -7.89 -11.11
CA ASN A 78 3.87 -8.88 -12.10
C ASN A 78 2.53 -8.53 -12.79
N GLY A 79 1.85 -7.46 -12.38
CA GLY A 79 0.55 -7.03 -12.91
C GLY A 79 -0.62 -7.98 -12.62
N ALA A 80 -0.43 -9.01 -11.80
CA ALA A 80 -1.49 -9.94 -11.39
C ALA A 80 -2.04 -9.56 -10.01
N ALA A 81 -3.33 -9.82 -9.76
CA ALA A 81 -3.88 -9.70 -8.41
C ALA A 81 -3.29 -10.77 -7.49
N ILE A 82 -3.09 -10.43 -6.21
CA ILE A 82 -2.54 -11.33 -5.20
C ILE A 82 -3.62 -11.52 -4.14
N GLY A 83 -4.15 -12.73 -4.02
CA GLY A 83 -5.21 -13.08 -3.07
C GLY A 83 -4.66 -13.78 -1.84
N PHE A 84 -5.20 -13.41 -0.68
CA PHE A 84 -4.92 -14.01 0.61
C PHE A 84 -6.21 -14.46 1.31
N GLY A 85 -6.11 -15.50 2.14
CA GLY A 85 -7.24 -16.13 2.83
C GLY A 85 -7.73 -17.38 2.10
N VAL A 86 -9.04 -17.61 2.09
CA VAL A 86 -9.65 -18.82 1.51
C VAL A 86 -9.25 -19.00 0.03
N GLY A 87 -8.55 -20.10 -0.27
CA GLY A 87 -8.09 -20.42 -1.63
C GLY A 87 -6.92 -19.55 -2.15
N GLY A 88 -6.34 -18.72 -1.29
CA GLY A 88 -5.19 -17.88 -1.58
C GLY A 88 -4.00 -18.18 -0.67
N LEU A 89 -3.08 -17.22 -0.56
CA LEU A 89 -1.94 -17.30 0.35
C LEU A 89 -2.38 -16.99 1.79
N GLU A 90 -1.72 -17.58 2.79
CA GLU A 90 -2.02 -17.29 4.19
C GLU A 90 -1.34 -15.99 4.64
N LEU A 91 -2.12 -15.07 5.24
CA LEU A 91 -1.56 -13.86 5.83
C LEU A 91 -0.84 -14.17 7.14
N SER A 92 0.23 -13.45 7.42
CA SER A 92 0.75 -13.38 8.78
C SER A 92 -0.22 -12.61 9.68
N HIS A 93 -0.20 -12.91 10.98
CA HIS A 93 -0.96 -12.14 11.98
C HIS A 93 -0.58 -10.64 11.99
N CYS A 94 0.67 -10.30 11.64
CA CYS A 94 1.10 -8.90 11.48
C CYS A 94 0.42 -8.23 10.28
N ALA A 95 0.28 -8.97 9.18
CA ALA A 95 -0.37 -8.47 7.96
C ALA A 95 -1.89 -8.31 8.17
N GLU A 96 -2.56 -9.25 8.83
CA GLU A 96 -3.98 -9.12 9.19
C GLU A 96 -4.23 -7.85 10.00
N ASN A 97 -3.43 -7.63 11.05
CA ASN A 97 -3.52 -6.42 11.88
C ASN A 97 -3.25 -5.14 11.10
N TYR A 98 -2.36 -5.19 10.10
CA TYR A 98 -2.11 -4.08 9.20
C TYR A 98 -3.33 -3.76 8.34
N PHE A 99 -3.91 -4.76 7.66
CA PHE A 99 -5.08 -4.58 6.80
C PHE A 99 -6.32 -4.12 7.58
N ASN A 100 -6.56 -4.68 8.76
CA ASN A 100 -7.67 -4.30 9.66
C ASN A 100 -7.57 -2.85 10.18
N ARG A 101 -6.41 -2.21 10.04
CA ARG A 101 -6.15 -0.83 10.51
C ARG A 101 -6.00 0.17 9.37
N LEU A 102 -6.23 -0.25 8.12
CA LEU A 102 -6.24 0.66 6.99
C LEU A 102 -7.31 1.73 7.20
N PRO A 103 -7.02 2.99 6.84
CA PRO A 103 -7.98 4.07 7.01
C PRO A 103 -9.28 3.83 6.24
N GLU A 104 -10.40 4.25 6.81
CA GLU A 104 -11.71 4.18 6.15
C GLU A 104 -11.78 5.14 4.96
N ALA A 105 -12.66 4.85 4.01
CA ALA A 105 -12.84 5.66 2.81
C ALA A 105 -13.13 7.13 3.13
N LYS A 106 -13.94 7.43 4.16
CA LYS A 106 -14.28 8.80 4.55
C LYS A 106 -13.04 9.62 4.91
N ASP A 107 -12.12 9.02 5.68
CA ASP A 107 -10.92 9.68 6.17
C ASP A 107 -9.92 9.86 5.02
N MET A 108 -9.79 8.83 4.17
CA MET A 108 -8.93 8.89 2.98
C MET A 108 -9.39 9.97 2.00
N VAL A 109 -10.69 10.11 1.74
CA VAL A 109 -11.21 11.16 0.84
C VAL A 109 -10.82 12.55 1.34
N GLU A 110 -10.97 12.80 2.65
CA GLU A 110 -10.60 14.09 3.25
C GLU A 110 -9.09 14.36 3.11
N TRP A 111 -8.25 13.40 3.46
CA TRP A 111 -6.80 13.56 3.42
C TRP A 111 -6.26 13.69 1.99
N LEU A 112 -6.81 12.92 1.03
CA LEU A 112 -6.45 13.03 -0.38
C LEU A 112 -6.83 14.40 -0.95
N ALA A 113 -8.00 14.95 -0.59
CA ALA A 113 -8.39 16.28 -1.01
C ALA A 113 -7.47 17.37 -0.41
N ALA A 114 -7.02 17.20 0.83
CA ALA A 114 -6.04 18.09 1.44
C ALA A 114 -4.66 18.01 0.76
N ALA A 115 -4.22 16.82 0.39
CA ALA A 115 -2.99 16.62 -0.38
C ALA A 115 -3.06 17.30 -1.75
N ALA A 116 -4.19 17.17 -2.46
CA ALA A 116 -4.38 17.75 -3.79
C ALA A 116 -4.20 19.28 -3.75
N ARG A 117 -4.83 19.94 -2.76
CA ARG A 117 -4.67 21.39 -2.56
C ARG A 117 -3.23 21.82 -2.27
N LYS A 118 -2.47 21.01 -1.53
CA LYS A 118 -1.04 21.30 -1.28
C LYS A 118 -0.21 21.16 -2.56
N LEU A 119 -0.50 20.15 -3.37
CA LEU A 119 0.18 19.94 -4.64
C LEU A 119 -0.19 20.98 -5.69
N ASP A 120 -1.39 21.57 -5.65
CA ASP A 120 -1.84 22.60 -6.62
C ASP A 120 -0.88 23.78 -6.75
N HIS A 121 -0.17 24.12 -5.68
CA HIS A 121 0.80 25.20 -5.62
C HIS A 121 2.22 24.80 -6.08
N ASP A 122 2.45 23.51 -6.36
CA ASP A 122 3.74 23.00 -6.84
C ASP A 122 3.63 22.59 -8.33
N PRO A 123 4.26 23.36 -9.25
CA PRO A 123 4.24 23.05 -10.68
C PRO A 123 5.17 21.89 -11.07
N GLN A 124 6.07 21.45 -10.17
CA GLN A 124 6.99 20.34 -10.44
C GLN A 124 6.44 18.98 -9.98
N ALA A 125 5.37 18.97 -9.18
CA ALA A 125 4.77 17.77 -8.59
C ALA A 125 3.90 16.94 -9.55
N ASN A 126 4.34 16.73 -10.80
CA ASN A 126 3.54 16.06 -11.83
C ASN A 126 3.29 14.58 -11.54
N VAL A 127 4.29 13.88 -11.01
CA VAL A 127 4.20 12.44 -10.72
C VAL A 127 3.40 12.21 -9.43
N GLU A 128 3.64 13.03 -8.41
CA GLU A 128 2.90 13.02 -7.15
C GLU A 128 1.40 13.25 -7.35
N ARG A 129 1.01 14.15 -8.26
CA ARG A 129 -0.38 14.35 -8.67
C ARG A 129 -0.98 13.12 -9.32
N GLN A 130 -0.23 12.41 -10.16
CA GLN A 130 -0.71 11.17 -10.79
C GLN A 130 -0.95 10.07 -9.74
N TRP A 131 -0.01 9.90 -8.79
CA TRP A 131 -0.19 8.97 -7.68
C TRP A 131 -1.42 9.30 -6.84
N LEU A 132 -1.58 10.58 -6.49
CA LEU A 132 -2.73 11.05 -5.70
C LEU A 132 -4.06 10.86 -6.42
N ASN A 133 -4.10 11.12 -7.73
CA ASN A 133 -5.27 10.88 -8.56
C ASN A 133 -5.62 9.40 -8.56
N ARG A 134 -4.62 8.53 -8.73
CA ARG A 134 -4.84 7.08 -8.73
C ARG A 134 -5.35 6.55 -7.40
N MET A 135 -4.77 7.02 -6.30
CA MET A 135 -5.29 6.77 -4.94
C MET A 135 -6.74 7.22 -4.79
N SER A 136 -7.08 8.40 -5.30
CA SER A 136 -8.44 8.93 -5.24
C SER A 136 -9.44 8.08 -6.03
N GLU A 137 -9.04 7.54 -7.19
CA GLU A 137 -9.85 6.61 -7.98
C GLU A 137 -10.11 5.30 -7.24
N TRP A 138 -9.09 4.77 -6.55
CA TRP A 138 -9.23 3.55 -5.74
C TRP A 138 -10.24 3.71 -4.62
N VAL A 139 -10.13 4.79 -3.84
CA VAL A 139 -11.04 5.05 -2.72
C VAL A 139 -12.47 5.28 -3.22
N LYS A 140 -12.64 6.01 -4.34
CA LYS A 140 -13.97 6.20 -4.97
C LYS A 140 -14.59 4.88 -5.44
N SER A 141 -13.76 3.90 -5.79
CA SER A 141 -14.19 2.57 -6.20
C SER A 141 -14.41 1.62 -5.02
N GLY A 142 -14.29 2.09 -3.78
CA GLY A 142 -14.48 1.29 -2.57
C GLY A 142 -13.25 0.47 -2.16
N HIS A 143 -12.08 0.75 -2.71
CA HIS A 143 -10.84 0.07 -2.35
C HIS A 143 -10.07 0.80 -1.26
N TYR A 144 -9.43 0.03 -0.38
CA TYR A 144 -8.41 0.54 0.54
C TYR A 144 -7.09 0.75 -0.20
N ILE A 145 -6.15 1.42 0.46
CA ILE A 145 -4.82 1.68 -0.09
C ILE A 145 -3.78 1.16 0.90
N ALA A 146 -2.87 0.33 0.42
CA ALA A 146 -1.70 -0.11 1.17
C ALA A 146 -0.42 0.44 0.56
N LEU A 147 0.56 0.68 1.43
CA LEU A 147 1.94 1.02 1.08
C LEU A 147 2.83 -0.15 1.50
N LEU A 148 3.37 -0.88 0.52
CA LEU A 148 4.24 -2.02 0.75
C LEU A 148 5.69 -1.62 0.48
N ARG A 149 6.59 -2.04 1.38
CA ARG A 149 8.03 -1.90 1.21
C ARG A 149 8.60 -3.26 0.84
N GLU A 150 9.18 -3.35 -0.34
CA GLU A 150 9.91 -4.50 -0.83
C GLU A 150 11.40 -4.28 -0.54
N GLU A 151 12.05 -5.25 0.11
CA GLU A 151 13.50 -5.23 0.33
C GLU A 151 14.13 -6.01 -0.83
N THR A 152 15.09 -5.39 -1.53
CA THR A 152 15.83 -5.96 -2.68
C THR A 152 17.30 -6.16 -2.35
#